data_AF-A0AAW1UH30-F1
#
_entry.id   AF-A0AAW1UH30-F1
#
_cell.length_a   1.000
_cell.length_b   1.000
_cell.length_c   1.000
_cell.angle_alpha   90.00
_cell.angle_beta   90.00
_cell.angle_gamma   90.00
#
_symmetry.space_group_name_H-M   'P 1'
#
loop_
_entity.id
_entity.type
_entity.pdbx_description
1 polymer ?
#
loop_
_entity_poly.entity_id
_entity_poly.type
_entity_poly.pdbx_seq_one_letter_code
_entity_poly.pdbx_strand_id
1 'polypeptide(L)'
;MILYFVLHLNIQFMLLLDCLKNIEVAQDNSEHNNQHISQRLSSIIRHYQKISRYQILLEKLLQISLYFVVWLGLFAFIFVSYMLTSTDLDFNYKLTLFVVWITIALIAVNVICFCQFYADQNQEFYNTLCKCQWYEWAHNTQKSYRILLGYAARDRAVTAGVIRIDFSFVIWFGRKTASAVAFLTTIEERNTRK
;
A
#
# COMPACT_ATOMS: atom_id res chain seq x y z
N MET A 1 6.77 -12.70 -5.65
CA MET A 1 5.34 -13.07 -5.61
C MET A 1 4.45 -11.95 -5.08
N ILE A 2 4.74 -11.38 -3.90
CA ILE A 2 3.96 -10.26 -3.30
C ILE A 2 3.89 -9.04 -4.23
N LEU A 3 5.02 -8.64 -4.80
CA LEU A 3 5.11 -7.46 -5.68
C LEU A 3 4.26 -7.59 -6.95
N TYR A 4 4.21 -8.80 -7.54
CA TYR A 4 3.32 -9.10 -8.67
C TYR A 4 1.85 -9.01 -8.27
N PHE A 5 1.50 -9.52 -7.08
CA PHE A 5 0.13 -9.47 -6.57
C PHE A 5 -0.35 -8.03 -6.34
N VAL A 6 0.53 -7.20 -5.76
CA VAL A 6 0.30 -5.77 -5.53
C VAL A 6 0.15 -5.02 -6.84
N LEU A 7 1.03 -5.27 -7.82
CA LEU A 7 0.95 -4.65 -9.15
C LEU A 7 -0.34 -5.05 -9.87
N HIS A 8 -0.71 -6.33 -9.82
CA HIS A 8 -1.93 -6.81 -10.44
C HIS A 8 -3.18 -6.16 -9.83
N LEU A 9 -3.20 -5.99 -8.51
CA LEU A 9 -4.30 -5.37 -7.79
C LEU A 9 -4.44 -3.87 -8.15
N ASN A 10 -3.31 -3.17 -8.26
CA ASN A 10 -3.28 -1.76 -8.70
C ASN A 10 -3.80 -1.59 -10.14
N ILE A 11 -3.42 -2.48 -11.06
CA ILE A 11 -3.94 -2.46 -12.44
C ILE A 11 -5.46 -2.71 -12.45
N GLN A 12 -5.94 -3.69 -11.67
CA GLN A 12 -7.38 -3.95 -11.59
C GLN A 12 -8.17 -2.76 -11.01
N PHE A 13 -7.59 -2.05 -10.05
CA PHE A 13 -8.21 -0.86 -9.46
C PHE A 13 -8.24 0.32 -10.43
N MET A 14 -7.15 0.54 -11.16
CA MET A 14 -7.08 1.58 -12.20
C MET A 14 -8.12 1.37 -13.29
N LEU A 15 -8.30 0.13 -13.77
CA LEU A 15 -9.33 -0.21 -14.75
C LEU A 15 -10.76 0.00 -14.20
N LEU A 16 -10.97 -0.24 -12.90
CA LEU A 16 -12.25 0.01 -12.25
C LEU A 16 -12.55 1.52 -12.19
N LEU A 17 -11.55 2.33 -11.88
CA LEU A 17 -11.66 3.79 -11.82
C LEU A 17 -11.96 4.39 -13.21
N ASP A 18 -11.30 3.87 -14.25
CA ASP A 18 -11.58 4.25 -15.64
C ASP A 18 -13.01 3.88 -16.08
N CYS A 19 -13.49 2.69 -15.70
CA CYS A 19 -14.86 2.27 -15.96
C CYS A 19 -15.89 3.19 -15.27
N LEU A 20 -15.59 3.67 -14.06
CA LEU A 20 -16.43 4.63 -13.33
C LEU A 20 -16.48 5.99 -14.03
N LYS A 21 -15.34 6.54 -14.44
CA LYS A 21 -15.26 7.80 -15.21
C LYS A 21 -16.03 7.72 -16.53
N ASN A 22 -15.97 6.56 -17.20
CA ASN A 22 -16.74 6.30 -18.42
C ASN A 22 -18.26 6.23 -18.21
N ILE A 23 -18.75 6.01 -16.98
CA ILE A 23 -20.19 6.11 -16.66
C ILE A 23 -20.57 7.57 -16.44
N GLU A 24 -19.74 8.35 -15.76
CA GLU A 24 -19.94 9.79 -15.57
C GLU A 24 -20.07 10.52 -16.91
N VAL A 25 -19.15 10.25 -17.85
CA VAL A 25 -19.19 10.84 -19.21
C VAL A 25 -20.39 10.34 -20.04
N ALA A 26 -20.83 9.10 -19.84
CA ALA A 26 -21.99 8.55 -20.55
C ALA A 26 -23.33 9.10 -20.02
N GLN A 27 -23.37 9.52 -18.76
CA GLN A 27 -24.53 10.16 -18.14
C GLN A 27 -24.76 11.57 -18.70
N ASP A 28 -23.69 12.32 -18.96
CA ASP A 28 -23.76 13.66 -19.55
C ASP A 28 -24.32 13.67 -21.00
N ASN A 29 -24.30 12.51 -21.67
CA ASN A 29 -24.65 12.37 -23.07
C ASN A 29 -25.99 11.65 -23.36
N SER A 30 -26.70 11.08 -22.36
CA SER A 30 -27.94 10.34 -22.65
C SER A 30 -28.95 10.23 -21.49
N GLU A 31 -30.11 10.89 -21.66
CA GLU A 31 -31.27 10.87 -20.74
C GLU A 31 -32.03 9.52 -20.68
N HIS A 32 -31.65 8.49 -21.44
CA HIS A 32 -32.56 7.35 -21.69
C HIS A 32 -32.00 5.93 -21.51
N ASN A 33 -30.86 5.72 -20.83
CA ASN A 33 -30.28 4.37 -20.74
C ASN A 33 -30.13 3.79 -19.32
N ASN A 34 -31.21 3.88 -18.52
CA ASN A 34 -31.27 3.36 -17.15
C ASN A 34 -30.91 1.87 -17.01
N GLN A 35 -31.24 1.03 -17.99
CA GLN A 35 -30.86 -0.40 -17.99
C GLN A 35 -29.35 -0.59 -18.16
N HIS A 36 -28.73 0.19 -19.05
CA HIS A 36 -27.29 0.12 -19.28
C HIS A 36 -26.49 0.66 -18.08
N ILE A 37 -26.99 1.71 -17.41
CA ILE A 37 -26.42 2.22 -16.15
C ILE A 37 -26.50 1.14 -15.06
N SER A 38 -27.65 0.46 -14.90
CA SER A 38 -27.81 -0.62 -13.91
C SER A 38 -26.85 -1.79 -14.17
N GLN A 39 -26.68 -2.21 -15.43
CA GLN A 39 -25.76 -3.29 -15.79
C GLN A 39 -24.30 -2.92 -15.52
N ARG A 40 -23.89 -1.70 -15.91
CA ARG A 40 -22.54 -1.21 -15.64
C ARG A 40 -22.27 -1.08 -14.15
N LEU A 41 -23.21 -0.53 -13.38
CA LEU A 41 -23.11 -0.43 -11.92
C LEU A 41 -22.97 -1.82 -11.28
N SER A 42 -23.75 -2.80 -11.72
CA SER A 42 -23.60 -4.17 -11.23
C SER A 42 -22.22 -4.77 -11.56
N SER A 43 -21.64 -4.44 -12.71
CA SER A 43 -20.28 -4.88 -13.06
C SER A 43 -19.24 -4.24 -12.14
N ILE A 44 -19.35 -2.93 -11.88
CA ILE A 44 -18.47 -2.20 -10.96
C ILE A 44 -18.56 -2.78 -9.55
N ILE A 45 -19.76 -3.01 -9.03
CA ILE A 45 -19.95 -3.60 -7.70
C ILE A 45 -19.27 -4.97 -7.62
N ARG A 46 -19.42 -5.83 -8.64
CA ARG A 46 -18.78 -7.16 -8.67
C ARG A 46 -17.26 -7.06 -8.71
N HIS A 47 -16.71 -6.14 -9.50
CA HIS A 47 -15.26 -5.93 -9.58
C HIS A 47 -14.71 -5.33 -8.28
N TYR A 48 -15.39 -4.32 -7.71
CA TYR A 48 -15.01 -3.74 -6.43
C TYR A 48 -15.06 -4.77 -5.30
N GLN A 49 -16.07 -5.66 -5.28
CA GLN A 49 -16.12 -6.77 -4.34
C GLN A 49 -14.96 -7.77 -4.52
N LYS A 50 -14.57 -8.08 -5.76
CA LYS A 50 -13.41 -8.95 -6.03
C LYS A 50 -12.12 -8.32 -5.52
N ILE A 51 -11.86 -7.07 -5.91
CA ILE A 51 -10.71 -6.29 -5.45
C ILE A 51 -10.68 -6.23 -3.92
N SER A 52 -11.83 -5.97 -3.29
CA SER A 52 -11.97 -5.94 -1.84
C SER A 52 -11.55 -7.25 -1.17
N ARG A 53 -11.89 -8.40 -1.77
CA ARG A 53 -11.47 -9.71 -1.24
C ARG A 53 -9.95 -9.91 -1.39
N TYR A 54 -9.40 -9.50 -2.53
CA TYR A 54 -7.96 -9.55 -2.75
C TYR A 54 -7.20 -8.64 -1.78
N GLN A 55 -7.75 -7.48 -1.44
CA GLN A 55 -7.18 -6.58 -0.44
C GLN A 55 -7.13 -7.23 0.93
N ILE A 56 -8.22 -7.87 1.39
CA ILE A 56 -8.22 -8.56 2.70
C ILE A 56 -7.17 -9.68 2.74
N LEU A 57 -7.01 -10.41 1.62
CA LEU A 57 -5.96 -11.41 1.49
C LEU A 57 -4.56 -10.78 1.52
N LEU A 58 -4.38 -9.67 0.81
CA LEU A 58 -3.13 -8.93 0.79
C LEU A 58 -2.78 -8.41 2.18
N GLU A 59 -3.71 -7.80 2.91
CA GLU A 59 -3.52 -7.32 4.29
C GLU A 59 -3.08 -8.45 5.22
N LYS A 60 -3.70 -9.62 5.15
CA LYS A 60 -3.28 -10.79 5.95
C LYS A 60 -1.86 -11.23 5.61
N LEU A 61 -1.52 -11.27 4.33
CA LEU A 61 -0.17 -11.64 3.88
C LEU A 61 0.85 -10.58 4.30
N LEU A 62 0.50 -9.30 4.17
CA LEU A 62 1.34 -8.17 4.50
C LEU A 62 1.55 -8.06 6.00
N GLN A 63 0.55 -8.36 6.82
CA GLN A 63 0.70 -8.37 8.27
C GLN A 63 1.80 -9.33 8.70
N ILE A 64 1.78 -10.57 8.21
CA ILE A 64 2.83 -11.58 8.50
C ILE A 64 4.18 -11.13 7.92
N SER A 65 4.17 -10.69 6.65
CA SER A 65 5.40 -10.27 5.96
C SER A 65 6.03 -9.04 6.59
N LEU A 66 5.25 -8.10 7.12
CA LEU A 66 5.75 -6.84 7.67
C LEU A 66 6.36 -7.07 9.05
N TYR A 67 5.77 -7.92 9.90
CA TYR A 67 6.46 -8.38 11.10
C TYR A 67 7.80 -9.01 10.74
N PHE A 68 7.82 -9.90 9.74
CA PHE A 68 9.06 -10.54 9.30
C PHE A 68 10.09 -9.52 8.79
N VAL A 69 9.67 -8.56 7.97
CA VAL A 69 10.55 -7.50 7.43
C VAL A 69 11.07 -6.58 8.53
N VAL A 70 10.24 -6.19 9.51
CA VAL A 70 10.67 -5.33 10.63
C VAL A 70 11.67 -6.07 11.51
N TRP A 71 11.38 -7.32 11.88
CA TRP A 71 12.30 -8.14 12.66
C TRP A 71 13.60 -8.40 11.90
N LEU A 72 13.53 -8.79 10.64
CA LEU A 72 14.69 -9.07 9.80
C LEU A 72 15.50 -7.79 9.54
N GLY A 73 14.84 -6.64 9.41
CA GLY A 73 15.49 -5.33 9.35
C GLY A 73 16.23 -4.96 10.63
N LEU A 74 15.63 -5.21 11.80
CA LEU A 74 16.29 -5.01 13.10
C LEU A 74 17.48 -5.96 13.29
N PHE A 75 17.31 -7.24 13.00
CA PHE A 75 18.39 -8.23 13.08
C PHE A 75 19.52 -7.90 12.12
N ALA A 76 19.21 -7.55 10.87
CA ALA A 76 20.21 -7.17 9.89
C ALA A 76 20.91 -5.88 10.28
N PHE A 77 20.20 -4.91 10.89
CA PHE A 77 20.81 -3.70 11.42
C PHE A 77 21.81 -4.00 12.54
N ILE A 78 21.41 -4.79 13.54
CA ILE A 78 22.30 -5.20 14.65
C ILE A 78 23.51 -5.99 14.11
N PHE A 79 23.28 -6.90 13.17
CA PHE A 79 24.31 -7.73 12.57
C PHE A 79 25.31 -6.90 11.75
N VAL A 80 24.84 -6.01 10.87
CA VAL A 80 25.70 -5.11 10.09
C VAL A 80 26.50 -4.19 11.01
N SER A 81 25.87 -3.68 12.07
CA SER A 81 26.55 -2.84 13.08
C SER A 81 27.67 -3.60 13.79
N TYR A 82 27.40 -4.84 14.22
CA TYR A 82 28.40 -5.73 14.81
C TYR A 82 29.55 -6.03 13.83
N MET A 83 29.22 -6.38 12.58
CA MET A 83 30.23 -6.71 11.55
C MET A 83 31.08 -5.52 11.12
N LEU A 84 30.51 -4.30 11.10
CA LEU A 84 31.25 -3.06 10.88
C LEU A 84 32.28 -2.83 11.98
N THR A 85 31.89 -3.06 13.24
CA THR A 85 32.77 -2.90 14.41
C THR A 85 33.82 -4.01 14.52
N SER A 86 33.56 -5.21 13.98
CA SER A 86 34.53 -6.31 14.00
C SER A 86 35.60 -6.12 12.90
N THR A 87 36.87 -6.16 13.29
CA THR A 87 38.03 -5.98 12.39
C THR A 87 38.37 -7.22 11.55
N ASP A 88 37.82 -8.38 11.86
CA ASP A 88 38.28 -9.68 11.32
C ASP A 88 37.61 -10.12 10.01
N LEU A 89 36.66 -9.34 9.48
CA LEU A 89 35.92 -9.69 8.25
C LEU A 89 36.49 -9.02 7.00
N ASP A 90 36.70 -9.83 5.98
CA ASP A 90 37.09 -9.39 4.65
C ASP A 90 36.14 -8.32 4.10
N PHE A 91 36.73 -7.27 3.52
CA PHE A 91 36.01 -6.14 2.94
C PHE A 91 34.93 -6.58 1.92
N ASN A 92 35.22 -7.59 1.10
CA ASN A 92 34.29 -8.13 0.12
C ASN A 92 33.02 -8.72 0.76
N TYR A 93 33.14 -9.36 1.92
CA TYR A 93 32.00 -9.89 2.67
C TYR A 93 31.18 -8.76 3.29
N LYS A 94 31.83 -7.74 3.85
CA LYS A 94 31.15 -6.55 4.40
C LYS A 94 30.32 -5.84 3.32
N LEU A 95 30.90 -5.65 2.13
CA LEU A 95 30.23 -5.00 1.00
C LEU A 95 29.04 -5.82 0.49
N THR A 96 29.18 -7.14 0.38
CA THR A 96 28.09 -8.03 -0.05
C THR A 96 26.89 -7.96 0.91
N LEU A 97 27.13 -8.00 2.22
CA LEU A 97 26.08 -7.88 3.24
C LEU A 97 25.38 -6.52 3.17
N PHE A 98 26.14 -5.44 2.96
CA PHE A 98 25.59 -4.10 2.81
C PHE A 98 24.67 -3.98 1.59
N VAL A 99 25.08 -4.55 0.45
CA VAL A 99 24.24 -4.58 -0.78
C VAL A 99 22.97 -5.39 -0.55
N VAL A 100 23.05 -6.54 0.12
CA VAL A 100 21.85 -7.34 0.46
C VAL A 100 20.90 -6.55 1.35
N TRP A 101 21.43 -5.84 2.35
CA TRP A 101 20.64 -5.01 3.25
C TRP A 101 19.93 -3.86 2.52
N ILE A 102 20.64 -3.11 1.67
CA ILE A 102 20.04 -2.07 0.83
C ILE A 102 18.93 -2.64 -0.02
N THR A 103 19.16 -3.82 -0.62
CA THR A 103 18.18 -4.46 -1.51
C THR A 103 16.88 -4.80 -0.75
N ILE A 104 16.99 -5.35 0.46
CA ILE A 104 15.83 -5.67 1.33
C ILE A 104 15.09 -4.38 1.72
N ALA A 105 15.83 -3.33 2.08
CA ALA A 105 15.24 -2.03 2.41
C ALA A 105 14.48 -1.43 1.22
N LEU A 106 15.04 -1.54 0.00
CA LEU A 106 14.43 -1.04 -1.22
C LEU A 106 13.11 -1.77 -1.53
N ILE A 107 13.08 -3.09 -1.36
CA ILE A 107 11.86 -3.90 -1.54
C ILE A 107 10.79 -3.46 -0.53
N ALA A 108 11.16 -3.25 0.74
CA ALA A 108 10.23 -2.80 1.78
C ALA A 108 9.61 -1.43 1.44
N VAL A 109 10.42 -0.46 1.00
CA VAL A 109 9.92 0.87 0.59
C VAL A 109 8.97 0.76 -0.59
N ASN A 110 9.28 -0.06 -1.60
CA ASN A 110 8.40 -0.28 -2.75
C ASN A 110 7.03 -0.80 -2.33
N VAL A 111 6.98 -1.80 -1.44
CA VAL A 111 5.71 -2.35 -0.92
C VAL A 111 4.87 -1.27 -0.25
N ILE A 112 5.51 -0.38 0.52
CA ILE A 112 4.81 0.71 1.22
C ILE A 112 4.28 1.75 0.23
N CYS A 113 5.09 2.17 -0.75
CA CYS A 113 4.65 3.08 -1.81
C CYS A 113 3.43 2.55 -2.55
N PHE A 114 3.39 1.25 -2.85
CA PHE A 114 2.23 0.66 -3.49
C PHE A 114 0.99 0.58 -2.58
N CYS A 115 1.18 0.35 -1.27
CA CYS A 115 0.06 0.38 -0.31
C CYS A 115 -0.54 1.80 -0.23
N GLN A 116 0.31 2.82 -0.24
CA GLN A 116 -0.15 4.22 -0.29
C GLN A 116 -0.88 4.52 -1.59
N PHE A 117 -0.30 4.15 -2.74
CA PHE A 117 -0.93 4.35 -4.04
C PHE A 117 -2.33 3.72 -4.09
N TYR A 118 -2.49 2.52 -3.54
CA TYR A 118 -3.79 1.88 -3.43
C TYR A 118 -4.78 2.67 -2.54
N ALA A 119 -4.32 3.18 -1.40
CA ALA A 119 -5.14 4.00 -0.51
C ALA A 119 -5.61 5.28 -1.21
N ASP A 120 -4.70 5.97 -1.90
CA ASP A 120 -4.99 7.19 -2.66
C ASP A 120 -6.01 6.91 -3.78
N GLN A 121 -5.84 5.80 -4.51
CA GLN A 121 -6.79 5.36 -5.54
C GLN A 121 -8.18 5.04 -4.97
N ASN A 122 -8.25 4.38 -3.82
CA ASN A 122 -9.54 4.11 -3.15
C ASN A 122 -10.23 5.40 -2.69
N GLN A 123 -9.47 6.39 -2.25
CA GLN A 123 -9.99 7.71 -1.92
C GLN A 123 -10.47 8.47 -3.17
N GLU A 124 -9.74 8.40 -4.29
CA GLU A 124 -10.18 8.97 -5.57
C GLU A 124 -11.48 8.31 -6.05
N PHE A 125 -11.58 6.98 -5.95
CA PHE A 125 -12.79 6.23 -6.28
C PHE A 125 -13.98 6.68 -5.43
N TYR A 126 -13.80 6.83 -4.12
CA TYR A 126 -14.84 7.34 -3.23
C TYR A 126 -15.26 8.77 -3.58
N ASN A 127 -14.30 9.66 -3.82
CA ASN A 127 -14.58 11.04 -4.22
C ASN A 127 -15.34 11.12 -5.55
N THR A 128 -14.99 10.25 -6.50
CA THR A 128 -15.69 10.18 -7.80
C THR A 128 -17.11 9.68 -7.62
N LEU A 129 -17.34 8.68 -6.75
CA LEU A 129 -18.70 8.29 -6.38
C LEU A 129 -19.47 9.47 -5.76
N CYS A 130 -18.88 10.22 -4.84
CA CYS A 130 -19.57 11.39 -4.27
C CYS A 130 -20.00 12.45 -5.30
N LYS A 131 -19.30 12.56 -6.43
CA LYS A 131 -19.60 13.52 -7.50
C LYS A 131 -20.69 13.05 -8.48
N CYS A 132 -20.93 11.74 -8.59
CA CYS A 132 -21.95 11.25 -9.51
C CYS A 132 -23.34 11.73 -9.10
N GLN A 133 -24.14 12.17 -10.08
CA GLN A 133 -25.55 12.57 -9.88
C GLN A 133 -26.47 11.35 -9.78
N TRP A 134 -26.21 10.50 -8.79
CA TRP A 134 -26.92 9.22 -8.60
C TRP A 134 -28.40 9.41 -8.23
N TYR A 135 -28.80 10.60 -7.78
CA TYR A 135 -30.17 10.94 -7.39
C TYR A 135 -31.16 10.97 -8.57
N GLU A 136 -30.66 11.03 -9.81
CA GLU A 136 -31.48 11.02 -11.03
C GLU A 136 -31.77 9.60 -11.55
N TRP A 137 -31.09 8.59 -11.02
CA TRP A 137 -31.22 7.22 -11.51
C TRP A 137 -32.50 6.52 -11.02
N ALA A 138 -32.86 5.42 -11.66
CA ALA A 138 -33.96 4.57 -11.20
C ALA A 138 -33.77 4.10 -9.74
N HIS A 139 -34.85 4.05 -8.96
CA HIS A 139 -34.85 3.77 -7.51
C HIS A 139 -34.07 2.48 -7.12
N ASN A 140 -34.19 1.41 -7.92
CA ASN A 140 -33.45 0.16 -7.68
C ASN A 140 -31.92 0.33 -7.84
N THR A 141 -31.50 1.15 -8.80
CA THR A 141 -30.10 1.49 -9.06
C THR A 141 -29.55 2.39 -7.95
N GLN A 142 -30.34 3.36 -7.48
CA GLN A 142 -29.97 4.23 -6.35
C GLN A 142 -29.68 3.42 -5.08
N LYS A 143 -30.48 2.40 -4.78
CA LYS A 143 -30.27 1.54 -3.60
C LYS A 143 -28.92 0.82 -3.68
N SER A 144 -28.63 0.20 -4.82
CA SER A 144 -27.36 -0.50 -5.06
C SER A 144 -26.17 0.46 -4.97
N TYR A 145 -26.34 1.67 -5.48
CA TYR A 145 -25.34 2.71 -5.43
C TYR A 145 -25.03 3.18 -4.00
N ARG A 146 -26.06 3.44 -3.18
CA ARG A 146 -25.87 3.84 -1.77
C ARG A 146 -25.13 2.78 -0.96
N ILE A 147 -25.39 1.50 -1.24
CA ILE A 147 -24.64 0.39 -0.61
C ILE A 147 -23.16 0.44 -1.02
N LEU A 148 -22.87 0.65 -2.31
CA LEU A 148 -21.51 0.80 -2.80
C LEU A 148 -20.82 2.01 -2.16
N LEU A 149 -21.50 3.16 -2.08
CA LEU A 149 -21.00 4.39 -1.47
C LEU A 149 -20.66 4.17 0.00
N GLY A 150 -21.54 3.53 0.78
CA GLY A 150 -21.26 3.21 2.18
C GLY A 150 -20.11 2.22 2.34
N TYR A 151 -19.94 1.31 1.39
CA TYR A 151 -18.85 0.35 1.41
C TYR A 151 -17.49 0.97 1.01
N ALA A 152 -17.51 1.94 0.10
CA ALA A 152 -16.34 2.72 -0.32
C ALA A 152 -15.95 3.81 0.70
N ALA A 153 -16.90 4.35 1.47
CA ALA A 153 -16.67 5.33 2.53
C ALA A 153 -15.83 4.78 3.69
N ARG A 154 -15.79 3.45 3.85
CA ARG A 154 -14.97 2.82 4.87
C ARG A 154 -13.52 2.96 4.45
N ASP A 155 -12.79 3.87 5.11
CA ASP A 155 -11.38 4.13 4.84
C ASP A 155 -10.58 2.83 4.92
N ARG A 156 -9.99 2.47 3.78
CA ARG A 156 -9.25 1.23 3.57
C ARG A 156 -7.76 1.53 3.50
N ALA A 157 -7.26 2.23 4.50
CA ALA A 157 -5.84 2.26 4.76
C ALA A 157 -5.37 0.82 4.99
N VAL A 158 -4.38 0.37 4.21
CA VAL A 158 -3.79 -0.96 4.37
C VAL A 158 -3.11 -1.01 5.75
N THR A 159 -3.67 -1.78 6.67
CA THR A 159 -3.14 -1.95 8.03
C THR A 159 -2.42 -3.28 8.17
N ALA A 160 -1.23 -3.26 8.76
CA ALA A 160 -0.61 -4.47 9.32
C ALA A 160 -0.94 -4.56 10.82
N GLY A 161 -2.06 -5.21 11.15
CA GLY A 161 -2.55 -5.27 12.52
C GLY A 161 -2.99 -3.90 13.03
N VAL A 162 -2.27 -3.34 14.01
CA VAL A 162 -2.57 -2.02 14.62
C VAL A 162 -1.89 -0.88 13.87
N ILE A 163 -0.85 -1.17 13.08
CA ILE A 163 -0.03 -0.15 12.43
C ILE A 163 -0.59 0.13 11.04
N ARG A 164 -0.94 1.40 10.78
CA ARG A 164 -1.23 1.89 9.43
C ARG A 164 0.08 1.99 8.65
N ILE A 165 0.11 1.38 7.46
CA ILE A 165 1.27 1.42 6.58
C ILE A 165 1.11 2.62 5.66
N ASP A 166 1.65 3.74 6.11
CA ASP A 166 1.66 5.00 5.38
C ASP A 166 3.10 5.53 5.25
N PHE A 167 3.27 6.64 4.53
CA PHE A 167 4.57 7.32 4.46
C PHE A 167 5.07 7.76 5.85
N SER A 168 4.17 8.04 6.80
CA SER A 168 4.53 8.37 8.19
C SER A 168 5.30 7.24 8.85
N PHE A 169 4.90 5.99 8.61
CA PHE A 169 5.63 4.80 9.08
C PHE A 169 7.04 4.71 8.49
N VAL A 170 7.22 5.00 7.20
CA VAL A 170 8.55 5.01 6.55
C VAL A 170 9.46 6.05 7.18
N ILE A 171 8.93 7.27 7.37
CA ILE A 171 9.68 8.37 7.97
C ILE A 171 10.04 8.03 9.43
N TRP A 172 9.11 7.46 10.18
CA TRP A 172 9.36 7.01 11.55
C TRP A 172 10.46 5.94 11.59
N PHE A 173 10.38 4.93 10.73
CA PHE A 173 11.37 3.86 10.66
C PHE A 173 12.75 4.40 10.26
N GLY A 174 12.81 5.25 9.24
CA GLY A 174 14.05 5.90 8.79
C GLY A 174 14.69 6.78 9.87
N ARG A 175 13.89 7.50 10.67
CA ARG A 175 14.41 8.27 11.81
C ARG A 175 15.00 7.37 12.89
N LYS A 176 14.39 6.21 13.15
CA LYS A 176 14.89 5.24 14.13
C LYS A 176 16.19 4.60 13.67
N THR A 177 16.30 4.21 12.40
CA THR A 177 17.55 3.66 11.85
C THR A 177 18.66 4.70 11.86
N ALA A 178 18.39 5.94 11.41
CA ALA A 178 19.38 7.02 11.44
C ALA A 178 19.87 7.33 12.87
N SER A 179 18.95 7.38 13.84
CA SER A 179 19.31 7.56 15.26
C SER A 179 20.17 6.42 15.79
N ALA A 180 19.90 5.17 15.37
CA ALA A 180 20.68 4.02 15.79
C ALA A 180 22.08 4.02 15.16
N VAL A 181 22.22 4.42 13.89
CA VAL A 181 23.53 4.62 13.24
C VAL A 181 24.34 5.68 13.97
N ALA A 182 23.75 6.84 14.26
CA ALA A 182 24.42 7.91 15.01
C ALA A 182 24.86 7.47 16.42
N PHE A 183 24.09 6.61 17.07
CA PHE A 183 24.47 6.04 18.36
C PHE A 183 25.67 5.08 18.26
N LEU A 184 25.74 4.29 17.18
CA LEU A 184 26.86 3.38 16.95
C LEU A 184 28.15 4.13 16.61
N THR A 185 28.08 5.14 15.75
CA THR A 185 29.26 5.96 15.39
C THR A 185 29.82 6.69 16.60
N THR A 186 28.96 7.19 17.50
CA THR A 186 29.42 7.83 18.75
C THR A 186 30.05 6.84 19.75
N ILE A 187 29.61 5.59 19.78
CA ILE A 187 30.27 4.54 20.58
C ILE A 187 31.65 4.19 19.99
N GLU A 188 31.74 4.07 18.67
CA GLU A 188 32.99 3.75 17.99
C GLU A 188 34.06 4.83 18.18
N GLU A 189 33.70 6.12 18.03
CA GLU A 189 34.59 7.24 18.34
C GLU A 189 35.06 7.27 19.80
N ARG A 190 34.25 6.75 20.73
CA ARG A 190 34.60 6.70 22.16
C ARG A 190 35.57 5.57 22.47
N ASN A 191 35.53 4.47 21.71
CA ASN A 191 36.44 3.34 21.87
C ASN A 191 37.81 3.59 21.22
N THR A 192 37.90 4.38 20.15
CA THR A 192 39.18 4.70 19.47
C THR A 192 40.02 5.78 20.16
N ARG A 193 39.44 6.55 21.10
CA ARG A 193 40.14 7.58 21.89
C ARG A 193 40.73 7.07 23.22
N LYS A 194 40.55 5.79 23.55
CA LYS A 194 41.17 5.13 24.71
C LYS A 194 42.39 4.34 24.28
#